data_AF-A0A9D6UR29-F1
#
_entry.id   AF-A0A9D6UR29-F1
#
_cell.length_a   1.000
_cell.length_b   1.000
_cell.length_c   1.000
_cell.angle_alpha   90.00
_cell.angle_beta   90.00
_cell.angle_gamma   90.00
#
_symmetry.space_group_name_H-M   'P 1'
#
loop_
_entity.id
_entity.type
_entity.pdbx_description
1 polymer ?
#
loop_
_entity_poly.entity_id
_entity_poly.type
_entity_poly.pdbx_seq_one_letter_code
_entity_poly.pdbx_strand_id
1 'polypeptide(L)'
;MKSLVTALVLLAGPALADCVDGVRKLNAAEKKMFDEVAAAFSAALPQPPESWRLSSGSATPMETTPCRGEAPGTIPVATSMMFRYMNPPKARSFPQEEAEMKRLGDEITAMQVTPPELRKQINEVQARQSEKRRASMAADRAGNKDEARTLRGEADAISQEADKLRKDYLASIGAEVKKREARIKEIRSTLPDYSTEVFVAVTVNERKEVPAPGKGLNEDVYVWGSKTPVKGAATTVQNVVLRIKGWPDYRETIGGRIDMAKLGGLVK
;
A
#
# COMPACT_ATOMS: atom_id res chain seq x y z
N MET A 1 33.27 26.03 -42.70
CA MET A 1 32.98 27.22 -41.87
C MET A 1 31.54 27.13 -41.40
N LYS A 2 31.33 27.15 -40.07
CA LYS A 2 30.08 27.52 -39.34
C LYS A 2 28.87 26.57 -39.55
N SER A 3 28.14 26.09 -38.55
CA SER A 3 28.19 26.22 -37.10
C SER A 3 27.39 25.06 -36.49
N LEU A 4 27.88 24.55 -35.36
CA LEU A 4 27.11 23.83 -34.34
C LEU A 4 25.85 24.62 -33.95
N VAL A 5 24.72 23.93 -33.82
CA VAL A 5 23.71 24.29 -32.81
C VAL A 5 23.33 23.02 -32.06
N THR A 6 24.04 22.81 -30.96
CA THR A 6 23.72 21.81 -29.93
C THR A 6 22.48 22.31 -29.19
N ALA A 7 21.34 21.66 -29.40
CA ALA A 7 20.16 21.84 -28.57
C ALA A 7 20.43 21.18 -27.21
N LEU A 8 20.91 21.98 -26.26
CA LEU A 8 21.09 21.61 -24.87
C LEU A 8 19.71 21.56 -24.20
N VAL A 9 19.05 20.40 -24.24
CA VAL A 9 17.87 20.14 -23.42
C VAL A 9 18.33 20.04 -21.96
N LEU A 10 18.17 21.14 -21.23
CA LEU A 10 18.37 21.21 -19.79
C LEU A 10 17.33 20.33 -19.08
N LEU A 11 17.74 19.11 -18.74
CA LEU A 11 17.11 18.27 -17.73
C LEU A 11 17.36 18.90 -16.34
N ALA A 12 16.60 19.95 -16.01
CA ALA A 12 16.46 20.39 -14.62
C ALA A 12 15.41 19.50 -13.95
N GLY A 13 15.86 18.68 -13.00
CA GLY A 13 15.07 17.65 -12.34
C GLY A 13 13.88 18.17 -11.50
N PRO A 14 12.98 17.26 -11.10
CA PRO A 14 11.68 17.56 -10.49
C PRO A 14 11.73 18.21 -9.08
N ALA A 15 12.91 18.48 -8.51
CA ALA A 15 13.05 19.09 -7.17
C ALA A 15 12.77 20.61 -7.14
N LEU A 16 12.66 21.26 -8.31
CA LEU A 16 12.35 22.71 -8.41
C LEU A 16 10.84 23.01 -8.47
N ALA A 17 9.98 22.00 -8.59
CA ALA A 17 8.54 22.22 -8.78
C ALA A 17 7.81 22.69 -7.51
N ASP A 18 8.29 22.31 -6.32
CA ASP A 18 7.62 22.64 -5.04
C ASP A 18 8.14 23.94 -4.40
N CYS A 19 9.30 24.45 -4.82
CA CYS A 19 9.86 25.71 -4.33
C CYS A 19 9.64 26.82 -5.37
N VAL A 20 8.47 27.46 -5.37
CA VAL A 20 8.09 28.54 -6.30
C VAL A 20 9.13 29.68 -6.31
N ASP A 21 9.73 30.00 -5.17
CA ASP A 21 10.73 31.06 -5.02
C ASP A 21 12.19 30.55 -5.10
N GLY A 22 12.37 29.28 -5.46
CA GLY A 22 13.65 28.60 -5.47
C GLY A 22 14.13 28.14 -4.09
N VAL A 23 15.35 27.62 -4.06
CA VAL A 23 15.97 27.00 -2.87
C VAL A 23 16.97 27.94 -2.17
N ARG A 24 17.22 27.70 -0.88
CA ARG A 24 18.30 28.35 -0.11
C ARG A 24 19.32 27.31 0.35
N LYS A 25 20.54 27.77 0.63
CA LYS A 25 21.55 26.93 1.29
C LYS A 25 21.21 26.76 2.77
N LEU A 26 21.70 25.67 3.36
CA LEU A 26 21.71 25.51 4.80
C LEU A 26 22.56 26.62 5.44
N ASN A 27 22.09 27.19 6.54
CA ASN A 27 22.93 28.05 7.35
C ASN A 27 23.91 27.22 8.20
N ALA A 28 24.83 27.88 8.90
CA ALA A 28 25.85 27.20 9.69
C ALA A 28 25.28 26.29 10.80
N ALA A 29 24.18 26.67 11.44
CA ALA A 29 23.55 25.88 12.50
C ALA A 29 22.83 24.65 11.95
N GLU A 30 22.12 24.79 10.82
CA GLU A 30 21.47 23.68 10.12
C GLU A 30 22.50 22.68 9.59
N LYS A 31 23.60 23.18 9.02
CA LYS A 31 24.70 22.33 8.55
C LYS A 31 25.35 21.56 9.71
N LYS A 32 25.62 22.24 10.82
CA LYS A 32 26.16 21.59 12.02
C LYS A 32 25.23 20.50 12.56
N MET A 33 23.93 20.78 12.66
CA MET A 33 22.93 19.78 13.07
C MET A 33 22.91 18.60 12.08
N PHE A 34 22.90 18.87 10.78
CA PHE A 34 22.93 17.84 9.75
C PHE A 34 24.17 16.94 9.88
N ASP A 35 25.36 17.54 10.01
CA ASP A 35 26.61 16.80 10.15
C ASP A 35 26.65 15.96 11.45
N GLU A 36 26.13 16.49 12.57
CA GLU A 36 25.96 15.75 13.83
C GLU A 36 25.02 14.54 13.67
N VAL A 37 23.87 14.74 13.02
CA VAL A 37 22.88 13.68 12.76
C VAL A 37 23.45 12.64 11.79
N ALA A 38 24.11 13.05 10.71
CA ALA A 38 24.71 12.16 9.73
C ALA A 38 25.82 11.28 10.34
N ALA A 39 26.65 11.85 11.21
CA ALA A 39 27.65 11.11 11.96
C ALA A 39 27.01 10.11 12.93
N ALA A 40 25.96 10.52 13.64
CA ALA A 40 25.24 9.64 14.54
C ALA A 40 24.55 8.48 13.81
N PHE A 41 23.91 8.73 12.67
CA PHE A 41 23.31 7.68 11.84
C PHE A 41 24.37 6.69 11.33
N SER A 42 25.48 7.20 10.79
CA SER A 42 26.59 6.37 10.30
C SER A 42 27.20 5.49 11.40
N ALA A 43 27.19 5.98 12.65
CA ALA A 43 27.74 5.26 13.79
C ALA A 43 26.71 4.42 14.56
N ALA A 44 25.40 4.57 14.29
CA ALA A 44 24.33 3.84 14.96
C ALA A 44 23.70 2.75 14.09
N LEU A 45 23.69 2.95 12.77
CA LEU A 45 23.11 1.99 11.84
C LEU A 45 24.11 0.88 11.53
N PRO A 46 23.65 -0.39 11.51
CA PRO A 46 24.53 -1.53 11.38
C PRO A 46 25.03 -1.69 9.95
N GLN A 47 26.24 -2.23 9.82
CA GLN A 47 26.66 -2.87 8.58
C GLN A 47 25.88 -4.18 8.37
N PRO A 48 25.70 -4.65 7.12
CA PRO A 48 25.03 -5.92 6.86
C PRO A 48 25.70 -7.07 7.63
N PRO A 49 24.95 -7.84 8.44
CA PRO A 49 25.51 -9.01 9.12
C PRO A 49 25.84 -10.16 8.16
N GLU A 50 26.46 -11.22 8.68
CA GLU A 50 26.79 -12.41 7.87
C GLU A 50 25.55 -12.96 7.16
N SER A 51 25.70 -13.32 5.89
CA SER A 51 24.62 -13.75 4.98
C SER A 51 23.59 -12.68 4.60
N TRP A 52 23.76 -11.44 5.03
CA TRP A 52 22.96 -10.30 4.59
C TRP A 52 23.76 -9.39 3.65
N ARG A 53 23.05 -8.66 2.79
CA ARG A 53 23.62 -7.58 1.99
C ARG A 53 22.77 -6.33 2.08
N LEU A 54 23.39 -5.17 1.87
CA LEU A 54 22.66 -3.94 1.59
C LEU A 54 22.13 -4.02 0.15
N SER A 55 20.80 -4.02 -0.02
CA SER A 55 20.16 -3.99 -1.34
C SER A 55 19.97 -2.58 -1.86
N SER A 56 19.74 -1.61 -0.97
CA SER A 56 19.65 -0.18 -1.31
C SER A 56 19.79 0.69 -0.05
N GLY A 57 19.96 2.00 -0.27
CA GLY A 57 20.02 2.99 0.79
C GLY A 57 21.42 3.25 1.33
N SER A 58 21.49 4.09 2.36
CA SER A 58 22.74 4.52 2.99
C SER A 58 22.50 4.85 4.46
N ALA A 59 23.54 4.75 5.29
CA ALA A 59 23.49 5.29 6.65
C ALA A 59 23.67 6.82 6.66
N THR A 60 24.23 7.38 5.59
CA THR A 60 24.42 8.83 5.44
C THR A 60 23.17 9.45 4.82
N PRO A 61 22.49 10.36 5.53
CA PRO A 61 21.34 11.07 4.98
C PRO A 61 21.78 11.95 3.81
N MET A 62 20.88 12.18 2.85
CA MET A 62 21.13 13.14 1.78
C MET A 62 20.90 14.57 2.30
N GLU A 63 21.80 15.50 1.96
CA GLU A 63 21.64 16.91 2.33
C GLU A 63 20.42 17.48 1.60
N THR A 64 19.42 17.88 2.39
CA THR A 64 18.18 18.48 1.87
C THR A 64 18.40 19.94 1.53
N THR A 65 17.75 20.43 0.46
CA THR A 65 17.80 21.86 0.10
C THR A 65 16.45 22.52 0.39
N PRO A 66 16.32 23.32 1.48
CA PRO A 66 15.05 23.96 1.85
C PRO A 66 14.64 25.05 0.83
N CYS A 67 13.34 25.31 0.71
CA CYS A 67 12.84 26.41 -0.11
C CYS A 67 13.20 27.77 0.53
N ARG A 68 13.30 28.86 -0.27
CA ARG A 68 13.64 30.19 0.26
C ARG A 68 12.65 30.73 1.30
N GLY A 69 11.37 30.39 1.19
CA GLY A 69 10.33 30.77 2.17
C GLY A 69 10.31 29.94 3.46
N GLU A 70 11.11 28.88 3.54
CA GLU A 70 11.18 28.03 4.73
C GLU A 70 12.08 28.63 5.80
N ALA A 71 11.51 28.85 6.99
CA ALA A 71 12.25 29.35 8.15
C ALA A 71 13.42 28.42 8.50
N PRO A 72 14.55 28.96 8.97
CA PRO A 72 15.65 28.17 9.51
C PRO A 72 15.21 27.05 10.46
N GLY A 73 15.83 25.89 10.28
CA GLY A 73 15.60 24.71 11.09
C GLY A 73 14.39 23.87 10.67
N THR A 74 13.58 24.28 9.72
CA THR A 74 12.37 23.53 9.37
C THR A 74 12.61 22.23 8.59
N ILE A 75 13.80 21.61 8.72
CA ILE A 75 14.31 20.57 7.83
C ILE A 75 14.33 19.22 8.55
N PRO A 76 13.52 18.23 8.12
CA PRO A 76 13.69 16.87 8.60
C PRO A 76 14.97 16.26 8.01
N VAL A 77 15.71 15.50 8.81
CA VAL A 77 16.86 14.73 8.34
C VAL A 77 16.49 13.27 8.37
N ALA A 78 16.52 12.60 7.23
CA ALA A 78 16.10 11.21 7.12
C ALA A 78 17.14 10.37 6.37
N THR A 79 17.27 9.12 6.79
CA THR A 79 17.99 8.11 6.02
C THR A 79 17.24 6.80 6.03
N SER A 80 17.51 5.95 5.03
CA SER A 80 16.96 4.60 5.00
C SER A 80 17.94 3.61 4.38
N MET A 81 17.83 2.36 4.82
CA MET A 81 18.63 1.23 4.40
C MET A 81 17.72 0.03 4.20
N MET A 82 17.97 -0.75 3.14
CA MET A 82 17.27 -2.00 2.91
C MET A 82 18.28 -3.13 2.92
N PHE A 83 18.08 -4.08 3.83
CA PHE A 83 18.91 -5.25 3.99
C PHE A 83 18.19 -6.46 3.39
N ARG A 84 18.88 -7.27 2.60
CA ARG A 84 18.33 -8.50 2.03
C ARG A 84 19.07 -9.72 2.59
N TYR A 85 18.33 -10.71 3.04
CA TYR A 85 18.89 -12.02 3.39
C TYR A 85 19.18 -12.81 2.11
N MET A 86 20.42 -13.24 1.90
CA MET A 86 20.87 -13.86 0.65
C MET A 86 20.32 -15.28 0.45
N ASN A 87 20.25 -16.06 1.52
CA ASN A 87 19.78 -17.45 1.50
C ASN A 87 18.70 -17.65 2.57
N PRO A 88 17.52 -17.02 2.38
CA PRO A 88 16.48 -17.07 3.40
C PRO A 88 15.89 -18.48 3.48
N PRO A 89 15.59 -19.00 4.68
CA PRO A 89 14.79 -20.21 4.82
C PRO A 89 13.42 -20.03 4.13
N LYS A 90 12.73 -21.13 3.88
CA LYS A 90 11.34 -21.04 3.40
C LYS A 90 10.49 -20.27 4.41
N ALA A 91 9.52 -19.51 3.88
CA ALA A 91 8.53 -18.83 4.71
C ALA A 91 7.92 -19.82 5.72
N ARG A 92 7.70 -19.35 6.96
CA ARG A 92 6.96 -20.12 7.94
C ARG A 92 5.57 -20.40 7.37
N SER A 93 5.17 -21.67 7.33
CA SER A 93 3.83 -22.05 6.95
C SER A 93 2.86 -21.83 8.11
N PHE A 94 1.65 -21.39 7.81
CA PHE A 94 0.56 -21.25 8.78
C PHE A 94 -0.58 -22.20 8.37
N PRO A 95 -0.39 -23.53 8.51
CA PRO A 95 -1.25 -24.51 7.85
C PRO A 95 -2.70 -24.45 8.31
N GLN A 96 -2.95 -24.08 9.57
CA GLN A 96 -4.32 -23.97 10.11
C GLN A 96 -5.04 -22.75 9.53
N GLU A 97 -4.38 -21.59 9.54
CA GLU A 97 -4.89 -20.33 9.01
C GLU A 97 -5.05 -20.38 7.49
N GLU A 98 -4.08 -20.96 6.78
CA GLU A 98 -4.14 -21.20 5.34
C GLU A 98 -5.28 -22.14 4.96
N ALA A 99 -5.49 -23.23 5.73
CA ALA A 99 -6.61 -24.14 5.52
C ALA A 99 -7.96 -23.46 5.81
N GLU A 100 -8.06 -22.64 6.86
CA GLU A 100 -9.29 -21.90 7.18
C GLU A 100 -9.61 -20.87 6.09
N MET A 101 -8.63 -20.07 5.66
CA MET A 101 -8.80 -19.12 4.55
C MET A 101 -9.22 -19.83 3.26
N LYS A 102 -8.60 -20.97 2.95
CA LYS A 102 -8.97 -21.78 1.79
C LYS A 102 -10.41 -22.30 1.89
N ARG A 103 -10.78 -22.89 3.02
CA ARG A 103 -12.15 -23.38 3.26
C ARG A 103 -13.18 -22.26 3.09
N LEU A 104 -12.93 -21.08 3.67
CA LEU A 104 -13.81 -19.92 3.55
C LEU A 104 -13.92 -19.42 2.10
N GLY A 105 -12.81 -19.41 1.35
CA GLY A 105 -12.81 -19.06 -0.08
C GLY A 105 -13.59 -20.05 -0.94
N ASP A 106 -13.45 -21.36 -0.66
CA ASP A 106 -14.20 -22.41 -1.34
C ASP A 106 -15.71 -22.30 -1.02
N GLU A 107 -16.09 -21.97 0.22
CA GLU A 107 -17.48 -21.70 0.62
C GLU A 107 -18.07 -20.46 -0.07
N ILE A 108 -17.31 -19.36 -0.19
CA ILE A 108 -17.74 -18.17 -0.94
C ILE A 108 -18.01 -18.54 -2.39
N THR A 109 -17.08 -19.27 -3.01
CA THR A 109 -17.20 -19.70 -4.40
C THR A 109 -18.46 -20.57 -4.58
N ALA A 110 -18.68 -21.52 -3.68
CA ALA A 110 -19.87 -22.38 -3.70
C ALA A 110 -21.18 -21.58 -3.56
N MET A 111 -21.22 -20.56 -2.69
CA MET A 111 -22.39 -19.68 -2.56
C MET A 111 -22.64 -18.81 -3.79
N GLN A 112 -21.62 -18.46 -4.57
CA GLN A 112 -21.79 -17.63 -5.76
C GLN A 112 -22.21 -18.42 -7.00
N VAL A 113 -22.07 -19.75 -6.98
CA VAL A 113 -22.60 -20.62 -8.02
C VAL A 113 -24.12 -20.63 -7.96
N THR A 114 -24.78 -20.41 -9.11
CA THR A 114 -26.24 -20.47 -9.21
C THR A 114 -26.75 -21.87 -8.79
N PRO A 115 -27.59 -21.97 -7.74
CA PRO A 115 -28.13 -23.26 -7.30
C PRO A 115 -28.97 -23.92 -8.41
N PRO A 116 -29.06 -25.26 -8.46
CA PRO A 116 -29.82 -25.97 -9.49
C PRO A 116 -31.27 -25.48 -9.63
N GLU A 117 -31.90 -25.16 -8.50
CA GLU A 117 -33.27 -24.71 -8.38
C GLU A 117 -33.44 -23.32 -9.00
N LEU A 118 -32.52 -22.39 -8.71
CA LEU A 118 -32.50 -21.07 -9.33
C LEU A 118 -32.18 -21.15 -10.82
N ARG A 119 -31.28 -22.04 -11.21
CA ARG A 119 -30.95 -22.30 -12.62
C ARG A 119 -32.18 -22.80 -13.38
N LYS A 120 -32.99 -23.68 -12.76
CA LYS A 120 -34.25 -24.15 -13.34
C LYS A 120 -35.23 -22.99 -13.55
N GLN A 121 -35.42 -22.13 -12.55
CA GLN A 121 -36.28 -20.94 -12.67
C GLN A 121 -35.81 -19.98 -13.78
N ILE A 122 -34.50 -19.73 -13.85
CA ILE A 122 -33.91 -18.90 -14.91
C ILE A 122 -34.17 -19.51 -16.30
N ASN A 123 -34.01 -20.82 -16.45
CA ASN A 123 -34.25 -21.51 -17.72
C ASN A 123 -35.73 -21.43 -18.13
N GLU A 124 -36.67 -21.52 -17.18
CA GLU A 124 -38.11 -21.37 -17.43
C GLU A 124 -38.45 -19.94 -17.91
N VAL A 125 -37.83 -18.92 -17.30
CA VAL A 125 -37.94 -17.52 -17.77
C VAL A 125 -37.38 -17.36 -19.19
N GLN A 126 -36.21 -17.93 -19.47
CA GLN A 126 -35.58 -17.87 -20.79
C GLN A 126 -36.38 -18.61 -21.88
N ALA A 127 -37.07 -19.70 -21.53
CA ALA A 127 -37.97 -20.41 -22.43
C ALA A 127 -39.14 -19.51 -22.86
N ARG A 128 -39.82 -18.86 -21.90
CA ARG A 128 -40.90 -17.89 -22.17
C ARG A 128 -40.42 -16.71 -23.03
N GLN A 129 -39.24 -16.19 -22.75
CA GLN A 129 -38.63 -15.13 -23.58
C GLN A 129 -38.43 -15.62 -25.02
N SER A 130 -37.90 -16.82 -25.20
CA SER A 130 -37.62 -17.41 -26.51
C SER A 130 -38.90 -17.60 -27.31
N GLU A 131 -40.00 -18.02 -26.67
CA GLU A 131 -41.32 -18.11 -27.29
C GLU A 131 -41.81 -16.75 -27.81
N LYS A 132 -41.73 -15.70 -26.99
CA LYS A 132 -42.12 -14.34 -27.39
C LYS A 132 -41.25 -13.78 -28.52
N ARG A 133 -39.95 -14.05 -28.51
CA ARG A 133 -39.05 -13.67 -29.62
C ARG A 133 -39.39 -14.41 -30.91
N ARG A 134 -39.71 -15.71 -30.85
CA ARG A 134 -40.16 -16.48 -32.02
C ARG A 134 -41.47 -15.93 -32.59
N ALA A 135 -42.45 -15.64 -31.74
CA ALA A 135 -43.72 -15.04 -32.15
C ALA A 135 -43.51 -13.65 -32.78
N SER A 136 -42.66 -12.81 -32.19
CA SER A 136 -42.31 -11.50 -32.76
C SER A 136 -41.70 -11.62 -34.15
N MET A 137 -40.73 -12.53 -34.35
CA MET A 137 -40.13 -12.76 -35.66
C MET A 137 -41.14 -13.27 -36.69
N ALA A 138 -42.12 -14.08 -36.28
CA ALA A 138 -43.19 -14.53 -37.16
C ALA A 138 -44.12 -13.37 -37.57
N ALA A 139 -44.54 -12.52 -36.62
CA ALA A 139 -45.37 -11.34 -36.89
C ALA A 139 -44.65 -10.34 -37.82
N ASP A 140 -43.35 -10.13 -37.62
CA ASP A 140 -42.51 -9.26 -38.44
C ASP A 140 -42.43 -9.76 -39.90
N ARG A 141 -42.23 -11.07 -40.09
CA ARG A 141 -42.23 -11.71 -41.42
C ARG A 141 -43.60 -11.68 -42.10
N ALA A 142 -44.69 -11.68 -41.33
CA ALA A 142 -46.05 -11.53 -41.84
C ALA A 142 -46.43 -10.07 -42.14
N GLY A 143 -45.51 -9.11 -41.91
CA GLY A 143 -45.75 -7.69 -42.15
C GLY A 143 -46.49 -6.95 -41.04
N ASN A 144 -46.80 -7.63 -39.91
CA ASN A 144 -47.48 -7.02 -38.77
C ASN A 144 -46.47 -6.36 -37.81
N LYS A 145 -46.05 -5.15 -38.14
CA LYS A 145 -44.99 -4.42 -37.42
C LYS A 145 -45.37 -4.02 -35.99
N ASP A 146 -46.63 -3.70 -35.73
CA ASP A 146 -47.10 -3.25 -34.42
C ASP A 146 -47.16 -4.41 -33.41
N GLU A 147 -47.65 -5.57 -33.86
CA GLU A 147 -47.62 -6.81 -33.08
C GLU A 147 -46.18 -7.26 -32.80
N ALA A 148 -45.31 -7.22 -33.83
CA ALA A 148 -43.91 -7.57 -33.67
C ALA A 148 -43.20 -6.67 -32.62
N ARG A 149 -43.50 -5.36 -32.60
CA ARG A 149 -42.96 -4.41 -31.61
C ARG A 149 -43.45 -4.72 -30.19
N THR A 150 -44.73 -5.01 -30.04
CA THR A 150 -45.34 -5.34 -28.74
C THR A 150 -44.68 -6.60 -28.15
N LEU A 151 -44.55 -7.66 -28.96
CA LEU A 151 -43.94 -8.93 -28.55
C LEU A 151 -42.44 -8.79 -28.22
N ARG A 152 -41.71 -7.87 -28.86
CA ARG A 152 -40.32 -7.53 -28.47
C ARG A 152 -40.29 -6.89 -27.08
N GLY A 153 -41.16 -5.91 -26.84
CA GLY A 153 -41.29 -5.26 -25.53
C GLY A 153 -41.61 -6.27 -24.41
N GLU A 154 -42.52 -7.21 -24.66
CA GLU A 154 -42.83 -8.30 -23.73
C GLU A 154 -41.63 -9.23 -23.50
N ALA A 155 -40.89 -9.61 -24.56
CA ALA A 155 -39.70 -10.45 -24.43
C ALA A 155 -38.58 -9.75 -23.64
N ASP A 156 -38.43 -8.45 -23.80
CA ASP A 156 -37.44 -7.65 -23.06
C ASP A 156 -37.85 -7.50 -21.59
N ALA A 157 -39.14 -7.34 -21.30
CA ALA A 157 -39.66 -7.36 -19.92
C ALA A 157 -39.39 -8.72 -19.24
N ILE A 158 -39.62 -9.84 -19.94
CA ILE A 158 -39.31 -11.19 -19.41
C ILE A 158 -37.79 -11.37 -19.18
N SER A 159 -36.94 -10.76 -20.01
CA SER A 159 -35.48 -10.79 -19.81
C SER A 159 -35.07 -10.22 -18.44
N GLN A 160 -35.73 -9.13 -18.03
CA GLN A 160 -35.47 -8.47 -16.76
C GLN A 160 -35.83 -9.36 -15.56
N GLU A 161 -36.76 -10.30 -15.70
CA GLU A 161 -37.09 -11.27 -14.65
C GLU A 161 -35.90 -12.20 -14.35
N ALA A 162 -35.20 -12.69 -15.37
CA ALA A 162 -34.04 -13.58 -15.19
C ALA A 162 -32.88 -12.85 -14.49
N ASP A 163 -32.65 -11.59 -14.84
CA ASP A 163 -31.63 -10.77 -14.21
C ASP A 163 -32.00 -10.40 -12.77
N LYS A 164 -33.28 -10.13 -12.53
CA LYS A 164 -33.81 -9.91 -11.17
C LYS A 164 -33.61 -11.16 -10.30
N LEU A 165 -33.91 -12.36 -10.80
CA LEU A 165 -33.69 -13.61 -10.06
C LEU A 165 -32.23 -13.79 -9.63
N ARG A 166 -31.28 -13.52 -10.54
CA ARG A 166 -29.85 -13.56 -10.21
C ARG A 166 -29.47 -12.51 -9.16
N LYS A 167 -29.96 -11.27 -9.34
CA LYS A 167 -29.68 -10.16 -8.44
C LYS A 167 -30.22 -10.41 -7.03
N ASP A 168 -31.45 -10.90 -6.94
CA ASP A 168 -32.12 -11.20 -5.67
C ASP A 168 -31.37 -12.33 -4.93
N TYR A 169 -30.92 -13.36 -5.66
CA TYR A 169 -30.06 -14.39 -5.09
C TYR A 169 -28.73 -13.85 -4.56
N LEU A 170 -28.00 -13.08 -5.36
CA LEU A 170 -26.73 -12.48 -4.93
C LEU A 170 -26.92 -11.53 -3.73
N ALA A 171 -28.03 -10.78 -3.70
CA ALA A 171 -28.38 -9.95 -2.57
C ALA A 171 -28.65 -10.78 -1.31
N SER A 172 -29.33 -11.92 -1.44
CA SER A 172 -29.65 -12.82 -0.32
C SER A 172 -28.41 -13.43 0.34
N ILE A 173 -27.37 -13.75 -0.43
CA ILE A 173 -26.11 -14.32 0.09
C ILE A 173 -25.09 -13.25 0.50
N GLY A 174 -25.32 -11.98 0.13
CA GLY A 174 -24.31 -10.93 0.21
C GLY A 174 -23.79 -10.66 1.62
N ALA A 175 -24.63 -10.75 2.65
CA ALA A 175 -24.21 -10.59 4.04
C ALA A 175 -23.26 -11.70 4.50
N GLU A 176 -23.55 -12.93 4.07
CA GLU A 176 -22.86 -14.15 4.49
C GLU A 176 -21.53 -14.32 3.73
N VAL A 177 -21.46 -13.83 2.48
CA VAL A 177 -20.19 -13.63 1.73
C VAL A 177 -19.32 -12.60 2.45
N LYS A 178 -19.85 -11.41 2.74
CA LYS A 178 -19.10 -10.34 3.43
C LYS A 178 -18.54 -10.78 4.78
N LYS A 179 -19.32 -11.56 5.55
CA LYS A 179 -18.88 -12.12 6.83
C LYS A 179 -17.66 -13.03 6.66
N ARG A 180 -17.66 -13.91 5.65
CA ARG A 180 -16.52 -14.79 5.37
C ARG A 180 -15.30 -14.01 4.84
N GLU A 181 -15.51 -13.04 3.97
CA GLU A 181 -14.43 -12.16 3.49
C GLU A 181 -13.80 -11.37 4.65
N ALA A 182 -14.61 -10.87 5.59
CA ALA A 182 -14.13 -10.20 6.79
C ALA A 182 -13.30 -11.16 7.65
N ARG A 183 -13.72 -12.42 7.81
CA ARG A 183 -12.96 -13.44 8.52
C ARG A 183 -11.63 -13.78 7.83
N ILE A 184 -11.62 -13.93 6.51
CA ILE A 184 -10.37 -14.12 5.74
C ILE A 184 -9.42 -12.93 5.97
N LYS A 185 -9.95 -11.71 5.94
CA LYS A 185 -9.17 -10.49 6.19
C LYS A 185 -8.62 -10.44 7.61
N GLU A 186 -9.41 -10.83 8.60
CA GLU A 186 -8.99 -10.92 10.00
C GLU A 186 -7.83 -11.91 10.15
N ILE A 187 -7.97 -13.14 9.65
CA ILE A 187 -6.90 -14.15 9.68
C ILE A 187 -5.64 -13.62 8.98
N ARG A 188 -5.77 -13.01 7.79
CA ARG A 188 -4.62 -12.43 7.09
C ARG A 188 -3.95 -11.31 7.90
N SER A 189 -4.71 -10.52 8.65
CA SER A 189 -4.19 -9.43 9.46
C SER A 189 -3.41 -9.87 10.71
N THR A 190 -3.47 -11.15 11.07
CA THR A 190 -2.65 -11.72 12.17
C THR A 190 -1.39 -12.42 11.66
N LEU A 191 -1.27 -12.61 10.34
CA LEU A 191 -0.12 -13.29 9.74
C LEU A 191 0.92 -12.25 9.28
N PRO A 192 2.20 -12.41 9.68
CA PRO A 192 3.24 -11.51 9.21
C PRO A 192 3.45 -11.64 7.70
N ASP A 193 3.72 -10.52 7.04
CA ASP A 193 4.03 -10.50 5.63
C ASP A 193 5.44 -11.04 5.42
N TYR A 194 5.56 -12.19 4.75
CA TYR A 194 6.86 -12.78 4.48
C TYR A 194 7.64 -11.92 3.47
N SER A 195 8.74 -11.35 3.95
CA SER A 195 9.71 -10.60 3.16
C SER A 195 11.12 -11.06 3.49
N THR A 196 11.95 -11.23 2.46
CA THR A 196 13.39 -11.51 2.60
C THR A 196 14.19 -10.23 2.85
N GLU A 197 13.51 -9.09 2.90
CA GLU A 197 14.09 -7.76 3.06
C GLU A 197 13.63 -7.12 4.37
N VAL A 198 14.56 -6.41 5.00
CA VAL A 198 14.32 -5.55 6.16
C VAL A 198 14.61 -4.12 5.76
N PHE A 199 13.61 -3.27 5.88
CA PHE A 199 13.73 -1.84 5.66
C PHE A 199 13.91 -1.12 6.99
N VAL A 200 15.00 -0.38 7.13
CA VAL A 200 15.30 0.47 8.27
C VAL A 200 15.23 1.92 7.83
N ALA A 201 14.40 2.73 8.47
CA ALA A 201 14.35 4.17 8.25
C ALA A 201 14.48 4.91 9.56
N VAL A 202 15.29 5.96 9.57
CA VAL A 202 15.43 6.88 10.70
C VAL A 202 15.12 8.28 10.22
N THR A 203 14.19 8.95 10.90
CA THR A 203 13.86 10.35 10.65
C THR A 203 14.06 11.16 11.93
N VAL A 204 14.76 12.27 11.82
CA VAL A 204 14.90 13.32 12.84
C VAL A 204 13.91 14.44 12.54
N ASN A 205 13.28 14.98 13.58
CA ASN A 205 12.30 16.07 13.48
C ASN A 205 11.11 15.71 12.57
N GLU A 206 10.62 14.48 12.69
CA GLU A 206 9.41 14.00 12.01
C GLU A 206 8.19 14.77 12.52
N ARG A 207 7.55 15.51 11.63
CA ARG A 207 6.40 16.38 11.96
C ARG A 207 5.07 15.80 11.52
N LYS A 208 5.06 14.95 10.49
CA LYS A 208 3.82 14.40 9.94
C LYS A 208 3.57 13.08 10.63
N GLU A 209 2.49 13.02 11.41
CA GLU A 209 1.95 11.78 11.99
C GLU A 209 3.03 10.87 12.61
N VAL A 210 3.64 11.35 13.70
CA VAL A 210 4.61 10.53 14.45
C VAL A 210 3.92 9.23 14.87
N PRO A 211 4.40 8.06 14.40
CA PRO A 211 3.75 6.78 14.63
C PRO A 211 3.76 6.44 16.13
N ALA A 212 2.80 5.62 16.56
CA ALA A 212 2.83 5.06 17.90
C ALA A 212 4.04 4.11 18.04
N PRO A 213 4.88 4.25 19.07
CA PRO A 213 5.99 3.34 19.29
C PRO A 213 5.46 1.96 19.72
N GLY A 214 6.18 0.90 19.36
CA GLY A 214 5.83 -0.47 19.70
C GLY A 214 6.33 -1.49 18.69
N LYS A 215 6.24 -2.77 19.08
CA LYS A 215 6.46 -3.89 18.16
C LYS A 215 5.14 -4.27 17.52
N GLY A 216 5.05 -4.12 16.20
CA GLY A 216 3.89 -4.50 15.40
C GLY A 216 4.11 -5.83 14.67
N LEU A 217 3.11 -6.24 13.89
CA LEU A 217 3.21 -7.46 13.10
C LEU A 217 4.28 -7.34 12.00
N ASN A 218 4.27 -6.23 11.25
CA ASN A 218 5.12 -5.99 10.07
C ASN A 218 6.12 -4.83 10.24
N GLU A 219 6.04 -4.09 11.34
CA GLU A 219 6.89 -2.94 11.63
C GLU A 219 7.16 -2.83 13.13
N ASP A 220 8.40 -2.56 13.51
CA ASP A 220 8.77 -2.08 14.85
C ASP A 220 9.05 -0.58 14.76
N VAL A 221 8.48 0.18 15.68
CA VAL A 221 8.59 1.64 15.74
C VAL A 221 9.19 2.05 17.08
N TYR A 222 10.26 2.83 17.01
CA TYR A 222 10.87 3.47 18.16
C TYR A 222 10.79 4.98 17.99
N VAL A 223 10.38 5.68 19.04
CA VAL A 223 10.26 7.13 19.05
C VAL A 223 10.96 7.67 20.29
N TRP A 224 11.90 8.58 20.09
CA TRP A 224 12.54 9.35 21.14
C TRP A 224 12.16 10.83 20.99
N GLY A 225 11.99 11.53 22.11
CA GLY A 225 11.66 12.95 22.12
C GLY A 225 10.18 13.29 21.92
N SER A 226 9.90 14.49 21.41
CA SER A 226 8.55 15.04 21.30
C SER A 226 7.73 14.39 20.20
N LYS A 227 6.47 14.06 20.49
CA LYS A 227 5.49 13.62 19.47
C LYS A 227 5.00 14.77 18.59
N THR A 228 5.24 16.01 19.00
CA THR A 228 4.82 17.23 18.30
C THR A 228 5.98 18.21 18.24
N PRO A 229 6.94 18.04 17.32
CA PRO A 229 8.04 18.99 17.16
C PRO A 229 7.53 20.39 16.81
N VAL A 230 8.04 21.39 17.52
CA VAL A 230 7.71 22.80 17.32
C VAL A 230 8.38 23.34 16.05
N LYS A 231 7.61 24.05 15.23
CA LYS A 231 8.10 24.73 14.02
C LYS A 231 9.08 25.85 14.42
N GLY A 232 10.26 25.87 13.80
CA GLY A 232 11.27 26.92 14.03
C GLY A 232 12.29 26.67 15.16
N ALA A 233 12.10 25.63 15.99
CA ALA A 233 13.13 25.14 16.93
C ALA A 233 14.19 24.22 16.26
N ALA A 234 14.02 24.03 14.96
CA ALA A 234 14.70 23.18 14.01
C ALA A 234 16.24 23.09 13.91
N THR A 235 16.99 23.77 14.76
CA THR A 235 18.46 23.58 14.85
C THR A 235 18.83 22.61 15.97
N THR A 236 17.83 22.13 16.71
CA THR A 236 17.95 21.03 17.67
C THR A 236 17.13 19.82 17.19
N VAL A 237 17.52 18.64 17.66
CA VAL A 237 16.80 17.40 17.43
C VAL A 237 15.72 17.27 18.50
N GLN A 238 14.47 17.43 18.10
CA GLN A 238 13.31 17.37 19.00
C GLN A 238 12.73 15.97 19.08
N ASN A 239 12.85 15.19 18.01
CA ASN A 239 12.50 13.79 18.01
C ASN A 239 13.34 12.98 17.02
N VAL A 240 13.38 11.67 17.28
CA VAL A 240 13.96 10.66 16.40
C VAL A 240 12.95 9.53 16.28
N VAL A 241 12.61 9.16 15.05
CA VAL A 241 11.70 8.06 14.72
C VAL A 241 12.49 7.01 13.96
N LEU A 242 12.63 5.82 14.54
CA LEU A 242 13.19 4.64 13.88
C LEU A 242 12.05 3.69 13.52
N ARG A 243 12.02 3.27 12.26
CA ARG A 243 11.09 2.27 11.73
C ARG A 243 11.89 1.10 11.19
N ILE A 244 11.56 -0.10 11.61
CA ILE A 244 12.13 -1.34 11.11
C ILE A 244 10.96 -2.14 10.54
N LYS A 245 10.94 -2.39 9.23
CA LYS A 245 9.89 -3.17 8.55
C LYS A 245 10.47 -4.46 8.00
N GLY A 246 9.69 -5.53 7.98
CA GLY A 246 10.10 -6.82 7.45
C GLY A 246 9.61 -7.98 8.30
N TRP A 247 10.08 -9.18 7.97
CA TRP A 247 9.75 -10.41 8.70
C TRP A 247 10.23 -10.34 10.16
N PRO A 248 9.43 -10.76 11.17
CA PRO A 248 9.76 -10.57 12.59
C PRO A 248 11.18 -11.02 12.99
N ASP A 249 11.57 -12.24 12.64
CA ASP A 249 12.88 -12.81 12.98
C ASP A 249 14.03 -12.01 12.35
N TYR A 250 13.79 -11.44 11.16
CA TYR A 250 14.75 -10.64 10.42
C TYR A 250 14.86 -9.22 10.99
N ARG A 251 13.74 -8.62 11.39
CA ARG A 251 13.73 -7.33 12.08
C ARG A 251 14.47 -7.41 13.40
N GLU A 252 14.31 -8.49 14.15
CA GLU A 252 15.06 -8.72 15.39
C GLU A 252 16.57 -8.80 15.13
N THR A 253 16.97 -9.54 14.08
CA THR A 253 18.39 -9.68 13.69
C THR A 253 19.05 -8.34 13.34
N ILE A 254 18.38 -7.51 12.54
CA ILE A 254 18.90 -6.18 12.14
C ILE A 254 18.75 -5.17 13.28
N GLY A 255 17.58 -5.13 13.93
CA GLY A 255 17.25 -4.20 15.00
C GLY A 255 18.12 -4.37 16.24
N GLY A 256 18.50 -5.60 16.59
CA GLY A 256 19.43 -5.88 17.68
C GLY A 256 20.85 -5.36 17.45
N ARG A 257 21.18 -4.90 16.24
CA ARG A 257 22.49 -4.33 15.88
C ARG A 257 22.46 -2.80 15.74
N ILE A 258 21.29 -2.17 15.86
CA ILE A 258 21.16 -0.71 15.84
C ILE A 258 21.51 -0.17 17.24
N ASP A 259 22.39 0.83 17.30
CA ASP A 259 22.73 1.53 18.53
C ASP A 259 21.59 2.49 18.93
N MET A 260 20.59 1.94 19.61
CA MET A 260 19.41 2.68 20.07
C MET A 260 19.76 3.82 21.03
N ALA A 261 20.82 3.65 21.84
CA ALA A 261 21.26 4.67 22.80
C ALA A 261 21.83 5.88 22.08
N LYS A 262 22.63 5.67 21.02
CA LYS A 262 23.15 6.76 20.19
C LYS A 262 22.04 7.50 19.43
N LEU A 263 21.04 6.78 18.90
CA LEU A 263 19.87 7.41 18.27
C LEU A 263 19.04 8.22 19.27
N GLY A 264 18.76 7.65 20.45
CA GLY A 264 18.02 8.36 21.50
C GLY A 264 18.76 9.57 22.07
N GLY A 265 20.10 9.49 22.17
CA GLY A 265 20.97 10.56 22.63
C GLY A 265 21.09 11.76 21.68
N LEU A 266 20.53 11.67 20.47
CA LEU A 266 20.43 12.82 19.57
C LEU A 266 19.44 13.87 20.09
N VAL A 267 18.39 13.46 20.80
CA VAL A 267 17.34 14.37 21.29
C VAL A 267 17.92 15.31 22.34
N LYS A 268 17.70 16.62 22.16
CA LYS A 268 18.21 17.70 23.02
C LYS A 268 17.09 18.59 23.52
#